data_AF-A0A951FVA4-F1
#
_entry.id   AF-A0A951FVA4-F1
#
_cell.length_a   1.000
_cell.length_b   1.000
_cell.length_c   1.000
_cell.angle_alpha   90.00
_cell.angle_beta   90.00
_cell.angle_gamma   90.00
#
_symmetry.space_group_name_H-M   'P 1'
#
loop_
_entity.id
_entity.type
_entity.pdbx_description
1 polymer ?
#
loop_
_entity_poly.entity_id
_entity_poly.type
_entity_poly.pdbx_seq_one_letter_code
_entity_poly.pdbx_strand_id
1 'polypeptide(L)' 'IDVAGGIDAMALARRALLEQRLVVNATGPATIRLEPPLIVTDEEVDEAVTRLGALAP' A
#
# COMPACT_ATOMS: atom_id res chain seq x y z
N ILE A 1 -5.54 0.51 6.87
CA ILE A 1 -4.25 0.88 7.49
C ILE A 1 -4.15 2.40 7.43
N ASP A 2 -4.00 3.04 8.58
CA ASP A 2 -3.74 4.48 8.61
C ASP A 2 -2.29 4.74 8.21
N VAL A 3 -2.10 5.70 7.31
CA VAL A 3 -0.77 6.13 6.89
C VAL A 3 -0.22 7.15 7.88
N ALA A 4 1.10 7.19 8.04
CA ALA A 4 1.75 8.11 8.96
C ALA A 4 1.37 9.57 8.65
N GLY A 5 1.33 10.42 9.69
CA GLY A 5 0.94 11.81 9.56
C GLY A 5 1.75 12.56 8.51
N GLY A 6 1.07 13.30 7.64
CA GLY A 6 1.69 14.02 6.51
C GLY A 6 1.79 13.23 5.20
N ILE A 7 1.40 11.94 5.20
CA ILE A 7 1.28 11.15 3.97
C ILE A 7 -0.13 11.28 3.39
N ASP A 8 -0.21 11.67 2.12
CA ASP A 8 -1.45 11.65 1.34
C ASP A 8 -1.71 10.21 0.83
N ALA A 9 -2.82 9.61 1.27
CA ALA A 9 -3.17 8.24 0.93
C ALA A 9 -3.42 8.03 -0.58
N MET A 10 -3.96 9.03 -1.30
CA MET A 10 -4.18 8.97 -2.74
C MET A 10 -2.86 9.00 -3.50
N ALA A 11 -1.94 9.89 -3.07
CA ALA A 11 -0.60 9.96 -3.64
C ALA A 11 0.17 8.65 -3.39
N LEU A 12 0.08 8.10 -2.17
CA LEU A 12 0.68 6.82 -1.84
C LEU A 12 0.11 5.68 -2.68
N ALA A 13 -1.22 5.58 -2.82
CA ALA A 13 -1.86 4.54 -3.63
C ALA A 13 -1.41 4.58 -5.11
N ARG A 14 -1.28 5.79 -5.68
CA ARG A 14 -0.75 5.97 -7.03
C ARG A 14 0.70 5.49 -7.14
N ARG A 15 1.56 5.82 -6.18
CA ARG A 15 2.96 5.39 -6.16
C ARG A 15 3.09 3.88 -5.95
N ALA A 16 2.28 3.28 -5.08
CA ALA A 16 2.21 1.84 -4.89
C ALA A 16 1.95 1.11 -6.21
N LEU A 17 1.00 1.59 -7.01
CA LEU A 17 0.69 0.98 -8.31
C LEU A 17 1.82 1.18 -9.34
N LEU A 18 2.33 2.40 -9.47
CA LEU A 18 3.25 2.77 -10.55
C LEU A 18 4.71 2.37 -10.27
N GLU A 19 5.16 2.46 -9.02
CA GLU A 19 6.54 2.20 -8.62
C GLU A 19 6.76 0.77 -8.12
N GLN A 20 5.77 0.20 -7.41
CA GLN A 20 5.91 -1.11 -6.73
C GLN A 20 5.02 -2.21 -7.29
N ARG A 21 4.18 -1.88 -8.29
CA ARG A 21 3.19 -2.79 -8.89
C ARG A 21 2.22 -3.39 -7.86
N LEU A 22 1.93 -2.63 -6.80
CA LEU A 22 1.06 -3.02 -5.70
C LEU A 22 -0.30 -2.31 -5.82
N VAL A 23 -1.38 -3.09 -5.82
CA VAL A 23 -2.74 -2.55 -5.86
C VAL A 23 -3.23 -2.31 -4.43
N VAL A 24 -3.49 -1.04 -4.12
CA VAL A 24 -4.10 -0.62 -2.85
C VAL A 24 -5.16 0.42 -3.14
N ASN A 25 -6.21 0.46 -2.32
CA ASN A 25 -7.27 1.45 -2.43
C ASN A 25 -7.15 2.48 -1.31
N ALA A 26 -7.16 3.76 -1.65
CA ALA A 26 -7.27 4.82 -0.65
C ALA A 26 -8.74 5.00 -0.28
N THR A 27 -9.08 4.62 0.96
CA THR A 27 -10.46 4.66 1.46
C THR A 27 -10.78 5.95 2.23
N GLY A 28 -9.77 6.80 2.44
CA GLY A 28 -9.88 8.11 3.07
C GLY A 28 -8.58 8.91 2.91
N PRO A 29 -8.52 10.16 3.39
CA PRO A 29 -7.37 11.05 3.17
C PRO A 29 -6.04 10.51 3.72
N ALA A 30 -6.11 9.70 4.78
CA ALA A 30 -4.96 9.13 5.47
C ALA A 30 -5.12 7.62 5.71
N THR A 31 -5.94 6.92 4.92
CA THR A 31 -6.19 5.48 5.12
C THR A 31 -6.18 4.74 3.79
N ILE A 32 -5.46 3.63 3.74
CA ILE A 32 -5.45 2.69 2.62
C ILE A 32 -5.93 1.30 3.01
N ARG A 33 -6.41 0.54 2.03
CA ARG A 33 -6.76 -0.88 2.11
C ARG A 33 -5.90 -1.65 1.11
N LEU A 34 -5.26 -2.72 1.57
CA LEU A 34 -4.60 -3.68 0.70
C LEU A 34 -5.69 -4.51 -0.01
N GLU A 35 -5.52 -4.76 -1.30
CA GLU A 35 -6.44 -5.57 -2.10
C GLU A 35 -5.73 -6.82 -2.63
N PRO A 36 -5.38 -7.77 -1.74
CA PRO A 36 -4.70 -9.00 -2.14
C PRO A 36 -5.64 -9.91 -2.96
N PRO A 37 -5.08 -10.84 -3.75
CA PRO A 37 -5.85 -11.90 -4.39
C PRO A 37 -6.49 -12.84 -3.35
N LEU A 38 -7.46 -13.65 -3.80
CA LEU A 38 -8.15 -14.64 -2.95
C LEU A 38 -7.19 -15.71 -2.40
N ILE A 39 -6.12 -16.00 -3.13
CA ILE A 39 -5.05 -16.91 -2.74
C ILE A 39 -3.77 -16.09 -2.68
N VAL A 40 -3.19 -15.99 -1.50
CA VAL A 40 -1.94 -15.29 -1.21
C VAL A 40 -1.19 -16.07 -0.12
N THR A 41 0.14 -16.10 -0.16
CA THR A 41 0.96 -16.68 0.92
C THR A 41 1.42 -15.63 1.92
N ASP A 42 1.87 -16.07 3.10
CA ASP A 42 2.41 -15.16 4.11
C ASP A 42 3.65 -14.42 3.57
N GLU A 43 4.51 -15.10 2.80
CA GLU A 43 5.69 -14.46 2.18
C GLU A 43 5.31 -13.39 1.16
N GLU A 44 4.25 -13.61 0.38
CA GLU A 44 3.75 -12.60 -0.57
C GLU A 44 3.18 -11.37 0.16
N VAL A 45 2.56 -11.57 1.33
CA VAL A 45 2.11 -10.47 2.19
C VAL A 45 3.30 -9.70 2.74
N ASP A 46 4.31 -10.40 3.25
CA ASP A 46 5.54 -9.77 3.79
C ASP A 46 6.28 -8.97 2.71
N GLU A 47 6.35 -9.49 1.48
CA GLU A 47 6.92 -8.76 0.35
C GLU A 47 6.09 -7.52 0.00
N ALA A 48 4.76 -7.62 -0.02
CA ALA A 48 3.89 -6.48 -0.28
C ALA A 48 4.05 -5.37 0.78
N VAL A 49 4.15 -5.75 2.07
CA VAL A 49 4.39 -4.81 3.17
C VAL A 49 5.78 -4.17 3.05
N THR A 50 6.80 -4.95 2.70
CA THR A 50 8.17 -4.44 2.46
C THR A 50 8.20 -3.41 1.34
N ARG A 51 7.57 -3.71 0.20
CA ARG A 51 7.48 -2.78 -0.94
C ARG A 51 6.71 -1.50 -0.59
N LEU A 52 5.64 -1.62 0.19
CA LEU A 52 4.89 -0.46 0.68
C LEU A 52 5.74 0.41 1.61
N GLY A 53 6.54 -0.22 2.49
CA GLY A 53 7.49 0.48 3.37
C GLY A 53 8.53 1.30 2.63
N ALA A 54 8.97 0.86 1.44
CA ALA A 54 9.92 1.60 0.60
C ALA A 54 9.36 2.91 0.00
N LEU A 55 8.06 3.16 0.13
CA LEU A 55 7.39 4.37 -0.38
C LEU A 55 7.16 5.43 0.69
N ALA A 56 7.26 5.06 1.97
CA ALA A 56 7.24 6.01 3.06
C ALA A 56 8.51 6.88 3.00
N PRO A 57 8.41 8.18 3.32
CA PRO A 57 9.57 9.08 3.38
C PRO A 57 10.59 8.66 4.44
#